data_AF-A0AAE0D7L4-F1
#
_entry.id   AF-A0AAE0D7L4-F1
#
_cell.length_a   1.000
_cell.length_b   1.000
_cell.length_c   1.000
_cell.angle_alpha   90.00
_cell.angle_beta   90.00
_cell.angle_gamma   90.00
#
_symmetry.space_group_name_H-M   'P 1'
#
loop_
_entity.id
_entity.type
_entity.pdbx_description
1 polymer ?
#
loop_
_entity_poly.entity_id
_entity_poly.type
_entity_poly.pdbx_seq_one_letter_code
_entity_poly.pdbx_strand_id
1 'polypeptide(L)'
;MGGTLSPEQIMYIVRIVVVALALIPMVVLFAKLVRKPGYRHDTTRRWVDYTKVGFGLWILSHLLSIAVWACLASAAYDRFYGLRYGVGVAVNVLAYIQYLVEVVLNLSIFLAVFYMAHALTQLRTEGEEVSSAFRKGRGFALGGSILVVLLSFVAFCLYLDDRFGRYYKAYEYLVASCFMLACYAILIIMAIGSVVYAAKSRKKALGSGLDQAAKIVVTVASLFLVRECWGLVNMFFGGGYYWSYYIVLYVLDIVLTTYLPLVILVLLYSVATKKSYAMSKMQYQSKATDTDKGV
;
A
#
# COMPACT_ATOMS: atom_id res chain seq x y z
N MET A 1 24.82 -33.37 9.98
CA MET A 1 23.56 -34.01 9.56
C MET A 1 22.95 -33.16 8.46
N GLY A 2 23.09 -33.57 7.20
CA GLY A 2 22.49 -32.87 6.07
C GLY A 2 21.00 -33.20 6.01
N GLY A 3 20.18 -32.34 6.61
CA GLY A 3 18.72 -32.43 6.47
C GLY A 3 18.32 -31.81 5.13
N THR A 4 17.59 -32.55 4.31
CA THR A 4 16.88 -32.00 3.15
C THR A 4 15.86 -30.98 3.64
N LEU A 5 15.85 -29.78 3.05
CA LEU A 5 14.85 -28.74 3.34
C LEU A 5 13.44 -29.28 3.11
N SER A 6 12.51 -28.94 3.99
CA SER A 6 11.10 -29.25 3.78
C SER A 6 10.54 -28.43 2.60
N PRO A 7 9.49 -28.90 1.90
CA PRO A 7 8.83 -28.13 0.85
C PRO A 7 8.40 -26.72 1.31
N GLU A 8 7.93 -26.59 2.56
CA GLU A 8 7.53 -25.32 3.16
C GLU A 8 8.72 -24.36 3.33
N GLN A 9 9.86 -24.86 3.82
CA GLN A 9 11.10 -24.08 3.94
C GLN A 9 11.60 -23.59 2.57
N ILE A 10 11.52 -24.44 1.54
CA ILE A 10 11.87 -24.05 0.17
C ILE A 10 10.97 -22.90 -0.29
N MET A 11 9.66 -22.97 -0.05
CA MET A 11 8.73 -21.89 -0.40
C MET A 11 9.08 -20.59 0.33
N TYR A 12 9.35 -20.63 1.64
CA TYR A 12 9.76 -19.44 2.40
C TYR A 12 11.04 -18.81 1.86
N ILE A 13 12.04 -19.63 1.51
CA ILE A 13 13.28 -19.16 0.87
C ILE A 13 12.99 -18.49 -0.48
N VAL A 14 12.15 -19.11 -1.31
CA VAL A 14 11.73 -18.52 -2.59
C VAL A 14 11.08 -17.16 -2.38
N ARG A 15 10.16 -17.02 -1.42
CA ARG A 15 9.53 -15.73 -1.12
C ARG A 15 10.54 -14.68 -0.65
N ILE A 16 11.50 -15.05 0.20
CA ILE A 16 12.57 -14.14 0.63
C ILE A 16 13.34 -13.62 -0.59
N VAL A 17 13.79 -14.53 -1.47
CA VAL A 17 14.58 -14.16 -2.66
C VAL A 17 13.78 -13.24 -3.57
N VAL A 18 12.53 -13.60 -3.85
CA VAL A 18 11.62 -12.83 -4.72
C VAL A 18 11.38 -11.42 -4.16
N VAL A 19 11.11 -11.29 -2.86
CA VAL A 19 10.92 -10.00 -2.19
C VAL A 19 12.22 -9.18 -2.16
N ALA A 20 13.36 -9.82 -1.91
CA ALA A 20 14.67 -9.15 -1.89
C ALA A 20 15.04 -8.59 -3.27
N LEU A 21 14.76 -9.33 -4.35
CA LEU A 21 14.97 -8.85 -5.72
C LEU A 21 14.09 -7.64 -6.04
N ALA A 22 12.87 -7.58 -5.51
CA ALA A 22 11.95 -6.45 -5.68
C ALA A 22 12.38 -5.21 -4.87
N LEU A 23 13.08 -5.37 -3.74
CA LEU A 23 13.58 -4.27 -2.92
C LEU A 23 14.64 -3.43 -3.63
N ILE A 24 15.53 -4.05 -4.40
CA ILE A 24 16.63 -3.36 -5.10
C ILE A 24 16.12 -2.21 -6.00
N PRO A 25 15.23 -2.44 -6.99
CA PRO A 25 14.71 -1.35 -7.82
C PRO A 25 13.87 -0.36 -7.00
N MET A 26 13.16 -0.82 -5.97
CA MET A 26 12.33 0.06 -5.13
C MET A 26 13.16 1.08 -4.35
N VAL A 27 14.30 0.67 -3.77
CA VAL A 27 15.22 1.59 -3.08
C VAL A 27 15.79 2.63 -4.05
N VAL A 28 16.18 2.21 -5.26
CA VAL A 28 16.70 3.11 -6.30
C VAL A 28 15.64 4.14 -6.72
N LEU A 29 14.40 3.69 -6.97
CA LEU A 29 13.28 4.57 -7.33
C LEU A 29 12.92 5.51 -6.18
N PHE A 30 12.89 5.02 -4.94
CA PHE A 30 12.62 5.83 -3.76
C PHE A 30 13.66 6.95 -3.61
N ALA A 31 14.96 6.63 -3.69
CA ALA A 31 16.03 7.61 -3.62
C ALA A 31 15.90 8.72 -4.68
N LYS A 32 15.46 8.36 -5.90
CA LYS A 32 15.17 9.32 -6.97
C LYS A 32 13.90 10.14 -6.70
N LEU A 33 12.86 9.53 -6.14
CA LEU A 33 11.58 10.18 -5.85
C LEU A 33 11.67 11.20 -4.71
N VAL A 34 12.43 10.90 -3.66
CA VAL A 34 12.60 11.79 -2.50
C VAL A 34 13.11 13.17 -2.93
N ARG A 35 13.94 13.23 -3.97
CA ARG A 35 14.48 14.47 -4.56
C ARG A 35 13.45 15.29 -5.34
N LYS A 36 12.23 14.77 -5.58
CA LYS A 36 11.20 15.47 -6.37
C LYS A 36 10.41 16.46 -5.49
N PRO A 37 10.02 17.63 -6.04
CA PRO A 37 9.25 18.62 -5.30
C PRO A 37 7.89 18.06 -4.88
N GLY A 38 7.52 18.29 -3.62
CA GLY A 38 6.23 17.92 -3.03
C GLY A 38 5.27 19.10 -2.89
N TYR A 39 4.33 18.96 -1.95
CA TYR A 39 3.27 19.93 -1.64
C TYR A 39 3.78 21.34 -1.34
N ARG A 40 4.90 21.45 -0.62
CA ARG A 40 5.50 22.75 -0.25
C ARG A 40 5.86 23.62 -1.47
N HIS A 41 6.08 23.00 -2.63
CA HIS A 41 6.42 23.71 -3.86
C HIS A 41 5.23 23.87 -4.82
N ASP A 42 4.26 22.95 -4.77
CA ASP A 42 3.03 23.03 -5.56
C ASP A 42 1.89 22.30 -4.83
N THR A 43 0.78 22.99 -4.60
CA THR A 43 -0.36 22.45 -3.86
C THR A 43 -1.02 21.26 -4.56
N THR A 44 -0.90 21.14 -5.89
CA THR A 44 -1.39 19.98 -6.66
C THR A 44 -0.52 18.75 -6.50
N ARG A 45 0.67 18.86 -5.90
CA ARG A 45 1.64 17.76 -5.75
C ARG A 45 1.60 17.08 -4.40
N ARG A 46 0.56 17.32 -3.59
CA ARG A 46 0.38 16.64 -2.29
C ARG A 46 0.40 15.12 -2.39
N TRP A 47 -0.12 14.57 -3.49
CA TRP A 47 -0.08 13.14 -3.76
C TRP A 47 1.35 12.58 -3.90
N VAL A 48 2.33 13.39 -4.31
CA VAL A 48 3.74 12.99 -4.43
C VAL A 48 4.33 12.71 -3.06
N ASP A 49 3.97 13.50 -2.04
CA ASP A 49 4.46 13.29 -0.67
C ASP A 49 3.88 12.00 -0.07
N TYR A 50 2.59 11.73 -0.28
CA TYR A 50 2.00 10.45 0.10
C TYR A 50 2.62 9.27 -0.67
N THR A 51 2.97 9.46 -1.95
CA THR A 51 3.68 8.44 -2.73
C THR A 51 5.06 8.16 -2.13
N LYS A 52 5.82 9.18 -1.70
CA LYS A 52 7.11 9.00 -1.02
C LYS A 52 6.94 8.21 0.27
N VAL A 53 5.95 8.56 1.09
CA VAL A 53 5.62 7.82 2.31
C VAL A 53 5.30 6.36 1.98
N GLY A 54 4.51 6.11 0.93
CA GLY A 54 4.20 4.77 0.45
C GLY A 54 5.44 3.97 0.02
N PHE A 55 6.39 4.56 -0.70
CA PHE A 55 7.65 3.89 -1.02
C PHE A 55 8.43 3.50 0.24
N GLY A 56 8.57 4.41 1.20
CA GLY A 56 9.28 4.15 2.45
C GLY A 56 8.63 3.04 3.28
N LEU A 57 7.30 3.08 3.42
CA LEU A 57 6.55 2.07 4.17
C LEU A 57 6.53 0.72 3.46
N TRP A 58 6.50 0.70 2.12
CA TRP A 58 6.61 -0.54 1.35
C TRP A 58 7.97 -1.21 1.61
N ILE A 59 9.07 -0.45 1.53
CA ILE A 59 10.42 -0.97 1.83
C ILE A 59 10.48 -1.51 3.25
N LEU A 60 10.00 -0.74 4.24
CA LEU A 60 10.01 -1.16 5.65
C LEU A 60 9.17 -2.43 5.88
N SER A 61 7.95 -2.49 5.35
CA SER A 61 7.07 -3.66 5.48
C SER A 61 7.71 -4.91 4.88
N HIS A 62 8.36 -4.80 3.72
CA HIS A 62 8.97 -5.97 3.07
C HIS A 62 10.29 -6.40 3.74
N LEU A 63 11.04 -5.47 4.34
CA LEU A 63 12.17 -5.84 5.20
C LEU A 63 11.71 -6.61 6.46
N LEU A 64 10.62 -6.18 7.09
CA LEU A 64 9.99 -6.92 8.19
C LEU A 64 9.50 -8.28 7.73
N SER A 65 8.89 -8.37 6.55
CA SER A 65 8.44 -9.64 5.99
C SER A 65 9.60 -10.60 5.72
N ILE A 66 10.71 -10.12 5.16
CA ILE A 66 11.93 -10.93 4.99
C ILE A 66 12.42 -11.46 6.35
N ALA A 67 12.42 -10.63 7.40
CA ALA A 67 12.81 -11.07 8.73
C ALA A 67 11.89 -12.19 9.26
N VAL A 68 10.57 -12.02 9.12
CA VAL A 68 9.56 -13.03 9.48
C VAL A 68 9.82 -14.35 8.73
N TRP A 69 9.94 -14.30 7.41
CA TRP A 69 10.15 -15.50 6.59
C TRP A 69 11.52 -16.14 6.84
N ALA A 70 12.56 -15.36 7.12
CA ALA A 70 13.88 -15.89 7.46
C ALA A 70 13.86 -16.66 8.80
N CYS A 71 13.12 -16.14 9.79
CA CYS A 71 12.90 -16.87 11.04
C CYS A 71 12.13 -18.17 10.81
N LEU A 72 11.07 -18.15 10.00
CA LEU A 72 10.28 -19.34 9.65
C LEU A 72 11.06 -20.38 8.82
N ALA A 73 11.93 -19.93 7.92
CA ALA A 73 12.77 -20.82 7.10
C ALA A 73 13.91 -21.46 7.91
N SER A 74 14.24 -20.92 9.09
CA SER A 74 15.31 -21.46 9.92
C SER A 74 14.88 -22.77 10.60
N ALA A 75 15.79 -23.76 10.64
CA ALA A 75 15.58 -25.05 11.30
C ALA A 75 15.31 -24.95 12.83
N ALA A 76 15.48 -23.76 13.41
CA ALA A 76 15.10 -23.46 14.79
C ALA A 76 13.58 -23.34 14.98
N TYR A 77 12.81 -23.05 13.92
CA TYR A 77 11.35 -23.03 14.01
C TYR A 77 10.79 -24.46 14.13
N ASP A 78 11.26 -25.39 13.29
CA ASP A 78 10.83 -26.80 13.28
C ASP A 78 11.12 -27.54 14.59
N ARG A 79 12.23 -27.22 15.27
CA ARG A 79 12.59 -27.86 16.56
C ARG A 79 11.79 -27.35 17.75
N PHE A 80 11.15 -26.19 17.65
CA PHE A 80 10.63 -25.46 18.81
C PHE A 80 9.20 -24.93 18.61
N TYR A 81 8.36 -25.64 17.84
CA TYR A 81 6.93 -25.39 17.60
C TYR A 81 6.02 -25.26 18.86
N GLY A 82 6.59 -25.12 20.05
CA GLY A 82 5.87 -24.60 21.21
C GLY A 82 5.80 -23.07 21.15
N LEU A 83 4.57 -22.53 21.23
CA LEU A 83 4.20 -21.12 21.47
C LEU A 83 4.86 -20.45 22.70
N ARG A 84 5.80 -21.13 23.39
CA ARG A 84 6.48 -20.72 24.62
C ARG A 84 7.95 -20.33 24.45
N TYR A 85 8.55 -20.53 23.27
CA TYR A 85 9.95 -20.17 23.02
C TYR A 85 10.08 -18.80 22.32
N GLY A 86 11.12 -18.05 22.67
CA GLY A 86 11.30 -16.65 22.25
C GLY A 86 11.30 -16.41 20.74
N VAL A 87 11.65 -17.40 19.91
CA VAL A 87 11.63 -17.30 18.44
C VAL A 87 10.19 -17.18 17.91
N GLY A 88 9.25 -17.98 18.43
CA GLY A 88 7.84 -17.92 18.01
C GLY A 88 7.18 -16.60 18.41
N VAL A 89 7.52 -16.06 19.59
CA VAL A 89 7.05 -14.74 20.03
C VAL A 89 7.60 -13.64 19.12
N ALA A 90 8.91 -13.66 18.81
CA ALA A 90 9.54 -12.68 17.93
C ALA A 90 8.91 -12.67 16.53
N VAL A 91 8.63 -13.84 15.95
CA VAL A 91 7.95 -13.96 14.64
C VAL A 91 6.57 -13.31 14.67
N ASN A 92 5.76 -13.59 15.69
CA ASN A 92 4.42 -13.00 15.82
C ASN A 92 4.50 -11.47 15.98
N VAL A 93 5.39 -10.97 16.84
CA VAL A 93 5.58 -9.53 17.06
C VAL A 93 5.97 -8.83 15.75
N LEU A 94 6.96 -9.39 15.03
CA LEU A 94 7.39 -8.85 13.73
C LEU A 94 6.25 -8.86 12.71
N ALA A 95 5.44 -9.92 12.66
CA ALA A 95 4.28 -10.02 11.79
C ALA A 95 3.21 -8.95 12.13
N TYR A 96 2.92 -8.72 13.41
CA TYR A 96 1.97 -7.69 13.81
C TYR A 96 2.47 -6.27 13.53
N ILE A 97 3.77 -6.00 13.73
CA ILE A 97 4.38 -4.72 13.31
C ILE A 97 4.28 -4.57 11.79
N GLN A 98 4.58 -5.63 11.03
CA GLN A 98 4.45 -5.63 9.56
C GLN A 98 3.01 -5.27 9.15
N TYR A 99 1.99 -5.90 9.75
CA TYR A 99 0.59 -5.60 9.44
C TYR A 99 0.23 -4.15 9.71
N LEU A 100 0.67 -3.58 10.84
CA LEU A 100 0.43 -2.17 11.16
C LEU A 100 1.08 -1.26 10.11
N VAL A 101 2.35 -1.51 9.75
CA VAL A 101 3.06 -0.75 8.71
C VAL A 101 2.36 -0.87 7.36
N GLU A 102 1.86 -2.06 7.04
CA GLU A 102 1.14 -2.34 5.80
C GLU A 102 -0.21 -1.60 5.73
N VAL A 103 -0.96 -1.50 6.83
CA VAL A 103 -2.17 -0.66 6.88
C VAL A 103 -1.86 0.80 6.57
N VAL A 104 -0.81 1.35 7.18
CA VAL A 104 -0.39 2.74 6.93
C VAL A 104 0.10 2.93 5.49
N LEU A 105 0.79 1.93 4.92
CA LEU A 105 1.15 1.90 3.50
C LEU A 105 -0.10 2.03 2.62
N ASN A 106 -1.14 1.23 2.86
CA ASN A 106 -2.36 1.27 2.04
C ASN A 106 -3.07 2.62 2.11
N LEU A 107 -3.12 3.20 3.30
CA LEU A 107 -3.65 4.56 3.49
C LEU A 107 -2.83 5.59 2.72
N SER A 108 -1.50 5.47 2.70
CA SER A 108 -0.65 6.37 1.92
C SER A 108 -0.89 6.24 0.40
N ILE A 109 -1.11 5.03 -0.11
CA ILE A 109 -1.48 4.78 -1.51
C ILE A 109 -2.85 5.38 -1.81
N PHE A 110 -3.84 5.11 -0.96
CA PHE A 110 -5.18 5.68 -1.08
C PHE A 110 -5.15 7.21 -1.12
N LEU A 111 -4.44 7.85 -0.18
CA LEU A 111 -4.33 9.30 -0.12
C LEU A 111 -3.57 9.85 -1.35
N ALA A 112 -2.53 9.16 -1.82
CA ALA A 112 -1.85 9.53 -3.06
C ALA A 112 -2.86 9.55 -4.23
N VAL A 113 -3.62 8.47 -4.44
CA VAL A 113 -4.62 8.38 -5.51
C VAL A 113 -5.70 9.45 -5.38
N PHE A 114 -6.24 9.65 -4.18
CA PHE A 114 -7.27 10.64 -3.91
C PHE A 114 -6.82 12.07 -4.26
N TYR A 115 -5.65 12.48 -3.75
CA TYR A 115 -5.11 13.82 -4.04
C TYR A 115 -4.65 13.96 -5.49
N MET A 116 -4.27 12.86 -6.15
CA MET A 116 -3.89 12.84 -7.56
C MET A 116 -5.10 13.03 -8.48
N ALA A 117 -6.20 12.34 -8.21
CA ALA A 117 -7.48 12.56 -8.89
C ALA A 117 -8.00 13.98 -8.68
N HIS A 118 -7.79 14.54 -7.48
CA HIS A 118 -8.11 15.94 -7.22
C HIS A 118 -7.23 16.89 -8.03
N ALA A 119 -5.92 16.67 -8.07
CA ALA A 119 -4.98 17.48 -8.84
C ALA A 119 -5.35 17.53 -10.33
N LEU A 120 -5.74 16.38 -10.92
CA LEU A 120 -6.26 16.34 -12.30
C LEU A 120 -7.49 17.24 -12.49
N THR A 121 -8.39 17.24 -11.52
CA THR A 121 -9.60 18.05 -11.57
C THR A 121 -9.26 19.54 -11.43
N GLN A 122 -8.35 19.90 -10.51
CA GLN A 122 -7.90 21.29 -10.29
C GLN A 122 -7.16 21.88 -11.47
N LEU A 123 -6.29 21.10 -12.14
CA LEU A 123 -5.51 21.57 -13.30
C LEU A 123 -6.40 21.89 -14.49
N ARG A 124 -7.56 21.23 -14.61
CA ARG A 124 -8.50 21.48 -15.70
C ARG A 124 -9.43 22.66 -15.45
N THR A 125 -9.80 22.93 -14.21
CA THR A 125 -10.70 24.03 -13.83
C THR A 125 -9.94 25.29 -13.40
N GLU A 126 -8.64 25.39 -13.73
CA GLU A 126 -7.74 26.50 -13.39
C GLU A 126 -7.71 26.90 -11.90
N GLY A 127 -8.15 26.00 -11.01
CA GLY A 127 -8.28 26.25 -9.59
C GLY A 127 -9.46 27.13 -9.16
N GLU A 128 -10.40 27.45 -10.06
CA GLU A 128 -11.52 28.36 -9.76
C GLU A 128 -12.55 27.79 -8.77
N GLU A 129 -12.64 26.46 -8.61
CA GLU A 129 -13.54 25.88 -7.60
C GLU A 129 -12.94 24.66 -6.85
N VAL A 130 -12.76 24.81 -5.54
CA VAL A 130 -12.71 23.66 -4.63
C VAL A 130 -14.13 23.12 -4.48
N SER A 131 -14.55 22.29 -5.45
CA SER A 131 -15.89 21.69 -5.48
C SER A 131 -16.31 21.19 -4.10
N SER A 132 -17.56 21.49 -3.69
CA SER A 132 -18.14 21.03 -2.42
C SER A 132 -18.01 19.51 -2.21
N ALA A 133 -18.01 18.74 -3.32
CA ALA A 133 -17.77 17.31 -3.33
C ALA A 133 -16.35 16.93 -2.85
N PHE A 134 -15.32 17.70 -3.23
CA PHE A 134 -13.96 17.48 -2.73
C PHE A 134 -13.84 17.79 -1.24
N ARG A 135 -14.48 18.87 -0.74
CA ARG A 135 -14.48 19.18 0.71
C ARG A 135 -15.06 18.03 1.53
N LYS A 136 -16.22 17.51 1.12
CA LYS A 136 -16.87 16.36 1.76
C LYS A 136 -16.00 15.10 1.65
N GLY A 137 -15.48 14.82 0.45
CA GLY A 137 -14.59 13.69 0.21
C GLY A 137 -13.29 13.75 1.02
N ARG A 138 -12.69 14.93 1.19
CA ARG A 138 -11.48 15.13 2.00
C ARG A 138 -11.75 14.85 3.48
N GLY A 139 -12.90 15.29 4.00
CA GLY A 139 -13.33 14.99 5.36
C GLY A 139 -13.43 13.49 5.60
N PHE A 140 -14.09 12.77 4.69
CA PHE A 140 -14.19 11.31 4.76
C PHE A 140 -12.83 10.62 4.59
N ALA A 141 -12.01 11.03 3.63
CA ALA A 141 -10.71 10.45 3.37
C ALA A 141 -9.77 10.57 4.58
N LEU A 142 -9.70 11.75 5.21
CA LEU A 142 -8.86 11.96 6.40
C LEU A 142 -9.46 11.30 7.64
N GLY A 143 -10.76 11.46 7.87
CA GLY A 143 -11.44 10.86 9.03
C GLY A 143 -11.38 9.34 9.01
N GLY A 144 -11.65 8.71 7.85
CA GLY A 144 -11.51 7.27 7.67
C GLY A 144 -10.06 6.80 7.81
N SER A 145 -9.09 7.57 7.33
CA SER A 145 -7.67 7.24 7.51
C SER A 145 -7.27 7.25 9.00
N ILE A 146 -7.69 8.27 9.75
CA ILE A 146 -7.45 8.36 11.19
C ILE A 146 -8.10 7.18 11.92
N LEU A 147 -9.36 6.86 11.59
CA LEU A 147 -10.07 5.75 12.19
C LEU A 147 -9.37 4.41 11.92
N VAL A 148 -8.94 4.14 10.69
CA VAL A 148 -8.22 2.91 10.33
C VAL A 148 -6.87 2.82 11.05
N VAL A 149 -6.13 3.92 11.19
CA VAL A 149 -4.88 3.93 11.98
C VAL A 149 -5.16 3.62 13.46
N LEU A 150 -6.19 4.23 14.05
CA LEU A 150 -6.54 3.98 15.45
C LEU A 150 -6.97 2.53 15.68
N LEU A 151 -7.86 2.01 14.84
CA LEU A 151 -8.33 0.62 14.93
C LEU A 151 -7.19 -0.39 14.75
N SER A 152 -6.31 -0.17 13.76
CA SER A 152 -5.15 -1.05 13.53
C SER A 152 -4.12 -0.96 14.66
N PHE A 153 -3.91 0.22 15.25
CA PHE A 153 -3.05 0.36 16.41
C PHE A 153 -3.61 -0.34 17.66
N VAL A 154 -4.92 -0.20 17.92
CA VAL A 154 -5.57 -0.92 19.03
C VAL A 154 -5.51 -2.43 18.79
N ALA A 155 -5.79 -2.90 17.57
CA ALA A 155 -5.65 -4.32 17.21
C ALA A 155 -4.22 -4.82 17.44
N PHE A 156 -3.22 -4.05 17.02
CA PHE A 156 -1.80 -4.33 17.27
C PHE A 156 -1.52 -4.50 18.77
N CYS A 157 -1.95 -3.55 19.61
CA CYS A 157 -1.78 -3.64 21.06
C CYS A 157 -2.44 -4.90 21.66
N LEU A 158 -3.65 -5.24 21.22
CA LEU A 158 -4.36 -6.45 21.66
C LEU A 158 -3.65 -7.74 21.20
N TYR A 159 -3.13 -7.77 19.97
CA TYR A 159 -2.31 -8.89 19.51
C TYR A 159 -1.02 -9.06 20.31
N LEU A 160 -0.42 -7.96 20.77
CA LEU A 160 0.73 -8.03 21.67
C LEU A 160 0.34 -8.55 23.05
N ASP A 161 -0.77 -8.08 23.64
CA ASP A 161 -1.21 -8.53 24.96
C ASP A 161 -1.52 -10.04 24.97
N ASP A 162 -2.18 -10.56 23.93
CA ASP A 162 -2.43 -12.01 23.79
C ASP A 162 -1.13 -12.83 23.79
N ARG A 163 -0.04 -12.31 23.20
CA ARG A 163 1.24 -13.03 23.08
C ARG A 163 2.16 -12.89 24.28
N PHE A 164 2.12 -11.76 24.98
CA PHE A 164 2.93 -11.52 26.19
C PHE A 164 2.19 -11.85 27.49
N GLY A 165 0.88 -12.08 27.43
CA GLY A 165 0.06 -12.50 28.55
C GLY A 165 0.44 -13.87 29.09
N ARG A 166 0.43 -14.03 30.42
CA ARG A 166 0.74 -15.32 31.10
C ARG A 166 -0.29 -16.42 30.79
N TYR A 167 -1.44 -16.07 30.23
CA TYR A 167 -2.52 -16.97 29.83
C TYR A 167 -3.00 -16.58 28.44
N TYR A 168 -3.29 -17.57 27.58
CA TYR A 168 -3.89 -17.34 26.27
C TYR A 168 -5.28 -16.73 26.46
N LYS A 169 -5.49 -15.50 25.98
CA LYS A 169 -6.75 -14.78 26.13
C LYS A 169 -7.45 -14.69 24.78
N ALA A 170 -8.13 -15.78 24.42
CA ALA A 170 -8.84 -15.92 23.14
C ALA A 170 -9.75 -14.73 22.78
N TYR A 171 -10.30 -14.02 23.78
CA TYR A 171 -11.11 -12.83 23.59
C TYR A 171 -10.35 -11.64 22.98
N GLU A 172 -9.10 -11.40 23.36
CA GLU A 172 -8.31 -10.26 22.87
C GLU A 172 -7.93 -10.45 21.41
N TYR A 173 -7.51 -11.67 21.05
CA TYR A 173 -7.25 -12.03 19.66
C TYR A 173 -8.51 -11.89 18.78
N LEU A 174 -9.67 -12.30 19.29
CA LEU A 174 -10.95 -12.16 18.58
C LEU A 174 -11.29 -10.69 18.35
N VAL A 175 -11.20 -9.85 19.38
CA VAL A 175 -11.47 -8.40 19.28
C VAL A 175 -10.50 -7.72 18.32
N ALA A 176 -9.20 -8.03 18.41
CA ALA A 176 -8.18 -7.54 17.49
C ALA A 176 -8.53 -7.90 16.04
N SER A 177 -8.95 -9.15 15.81
CA SER A 177 -9.39 -9.62 14.51
C SER A 177 -10.65 -8.87 14.03
N CYS A 178 -11.64 -8.61 14.89
CA CYS A 178 -12.79 -7.79 14.52
C CYS A 178 -12.39 -6.37 14.09
N PHE A 179 -11.43 -5.74 14.78
CA PHE A 179 -10.92 -4.43 14.39
C PHE A 179 -10.15 -4.45 13.06
N MET A 180 -9.36 -5.50 12.81
CA MET A 180 -8.70 -5.67 11.51
C MET A 180 -9.71 -5.87 10.38
N LEU A 181 -10.81 -6.60 10.62
CA LEU A 181 -11.88 -6.80 9.65
C LEU A 181 -12.55 -5.47 9.30
N ALA A 182 -12.83 -4.66 10.32
CA ALA A 182 -13.36 -3.32 10.13
C ALA A 182 -12.39 -2.43 9.34
N CYS A 183 -11.08 -2.52 9.60
CA CYS A 183 -10.06 -1.81 8.81
C CYS A 183 -10.12 -2.18 7.33
N TYR A 184 -10.12 -3.47 6.99
CA TYR A 184 -10.21 -3.93 5.60
C TYR A 184 -11.52 -3.50 4.94
N ALA A 185 -12.65 -3.58 5.64
CA ALA A 185 -13.94 -3.12 5.11
C ALA A 185 -13.92 -1.62 4.78
N ILE A 186 -13.37 -0.79 5.68
CA ILE A 186 -13.24 0.66 5.45
C ILE A 186 -12.28 0.92 4.27
N LEU A 187 -11.15 0.23 4.20
CA LEU A 187 -10.19 0.37 3.10
C LEU A 187 -10.80 0.00 1.73
N ILE A 188 -11.64 -1.04 1.67
CA ILE A 188 -12.38 -1.39 0.45
C ILE A 188 -13.36 -0.28 0.06
N ILE A 189 -14.14 0.25 1.00
CA ILE A 189 -15.05 1.39 0.74
C ILE A 189 -14.26 2.60 0.21
N MET A 190 -13.11 2.89 0.80
CA MET A 190 -12.21 3.95 0.35
C MET A 190 -11.65 3.68 -1.04
N ALA A 191 -11.26 2.44 -1.34
CA ALA A 191 -10.75 2.04 -2.66
C ALA A 191 -11.83 2.19 -3.74
N ILE A 192 -13.06 1.73 -3.48
CA ILE A 192 -14.23 1.92 -4.36
C ILE A 192 -14.45 3.43 -4.61
N GLY A 193 -14.45 4.23 -3.55
CA GLY A 193 -14.58 5.69 -3.65
C GLY A 193 -13.50 6.32 -4.53
N SER A 194 -12.25 5.88 -4.38
CA SER A 194 -11.11 6.31 -5.20
C SER A 194 -11.26 5.93 -6.66
N VAL A 195 -11.73 4.72 -6.98
CA VAL A 195 -12.00 4.31 -8.37
C VAL A 195 -13.07 5.18 -9.00
N VAL A 196 -14.18 5.41 -8.29
CA VAL A 196 -15.28 6.26 -8.77
C VAL A 196 -14.80 7.69 -8.99
N TYR A 197 -14.01 8.24 -8.07
CA TYR A 197 -13.49 9.60 -8.20
C TYR A 197 -12.48 9.71 -9.36
N ALA A 198 -11.54 8.78 -9.46
CA ALA A 198 -10.59 8.68 -10.56
C ALA A 198 -11.27 8.57 -11.93
N ALA A 199 -12.31 7.73 -12.05
CA ALA A 199 -13.06 7.55 -13.29
C ALA A 199 -13.78 8.84 -13.71
N LYS A 200 -14.40 9.54 -12.73
CA LYS A 200 -15.01 10.85 -12.97
C LYS A 200 -13.99 11.90 -13.41
N SER A 201 -12.83 11.96 -12.75
CA SER A 201 -11.74 12.87 -13.13
C SER A 201 -11.17 12.54 -14.51
N ARG A 202 -11.06 11.25 -14.88
CA ARG A 202 -10.63 10.84 -16.23
C ARG A 202 -11.58 11.30 -17.31
N LYS A 203 -12.90 11.14 -17.12
CA LYS A 203 -13.89 11.62 -18.09
C LYS A 203 -13.71 13.12 -18.39
N LYS A 204 -13.32 13.90 -17.39
CA LYS A 204 -13.04 15.35 -17.53
C LYS A 204 -11.69 15.67 -18.19
N ALA A 205 -10.76 14.71 -18.21
CA ALA A 205 -9.41 14.88 -18.78
C ALA A 205 -9.28 14.35 -20.23
N LEU A 206 -10.35 13.76 -20.79
CA LEU A 206 -10.36 13.25 -22.16
C LEU A 206 -10.03 14.35 -23.17
N GLY A 207 -9.16 14.04 -24.14
CA GLY A 207 -8.73 14.97 -25.18
C GLY A 207 -7.76 16.06 -24.72
N SER A 208 -7.32 16.04 -23.46
CA SER A 208 -6.32 16.99 -22.93
C SER A 208 -4.92 16.36 -22.83
N GLY A 209 -3.90 17.19 -22.66
CA GLY A 209 -2.53 16.73 -22.36
C GLY A 209 -2.40 15.92 -21.05
N LEU A 210 -3.48 15.79 -20.26
CA LEU A 210 -3.56 15.02 -19.01
C LEU A 210 -4.17 13.61 -19.21
N ASP A 211 -4.63 13.24 -20.41
CA ASP A 211 -5.34 11.95 -20.64
C ASP A 211 -4.52 10.73 -20.19
N GLN A 212 -3.22 10.70 -20.49
CA GLN A 212 -2.36 9.59 -20.08
C GLN A 212 -2.17 9.52 -18.55
N ALA A 213 -2.07 10.67 -17.87
CA ALA A 213 -2.01 10.72 -16.41
C ALA A 213 -3.33 10.23 -15.80
N ALA A 214 -4.46 10.64 -16.38
CA ALA A 214 -5.77 10.22 -15.94
C ALA A 214 -6.04 8.71 -16.12
N LYS A 215 -5.56 8.11 -17.22
CA LYS A 215 -5.56 6.66 -17.41
C LYS A 215 -4.78 5.96 -16.28
N ILE A 216 -3.57 6.44 -15.98
CA ILE A 216 -2.74 5.89 -14.91
C ILE A 216 -3.44 6.00 -13.55
N VAL A 217 -4.08 7.13 -13.22
CA VAL A 217 -4.82 7.28 -11.95
C VAL A 217 -5.92 6.24 -11.81
N VAL A 218 -6.72 6.01 -12.87
CA VAL A 218 -7.76 4.98 -12.85
C VAL A 218 -7.16 3.59 -12.69
N THR A 219 -6.09 3.27 -13.44
CA THR A 219 -5.39 1.99 -13.30
C THR A 219 -4.90 1.77 -11.87
N VAL A 220 -4.23 2.76 -11.28
CA VAL A 220 -3.73 2.65 -9.90
C VAL A 220 -4.87 2.46 -8.91
N ALA A 221 -5.98 3.22 -9.04
CA ALA A 221 -7.14 3.07 -8.18
C ALA A 221 -7.75 1.66 -8.27
N SER A 222 -7.85 1.10 -9.49
CA SER A 222 -8.39 -0.24 -9.70
C SER A 222 -7.46 -1.34 -9.16
N LEU A 223 -6.15 -1.22 -9.37
CA LEU A 223 -5.17 -2.15 -8.81
C LEU A 223 -5.18 -2.11 -7.27
N PHE A 224 -5.35 -0.92 -6.69
CA PHE A 224 -5.50 -0.75 -5.24
C PHE A 224 -6.75 -1.46 -4.72
N LEU A 225 -7.89 -1.35 -5.40
CA LEU A 225 -9.11 -2.08 -5.04
C LEU A 225 -8.89 -3.61 -5.08
N VAL A 226 -8.26 -4.13 -6.14
CA VAL A 226 -7.94 -5.57 -6.24
C VAL A 226 -7.08 -6.02 -5.05
N ARG A 227 -6.09 -5.21 -4.67
CA ARG A 227 -5.22 -5.47 -3.52
C ARG A 227 -6.00 -5.50 -2.20
N GLU A 228 -6.90 -4.55 -1.96
CA GLU A 228 -7.70 -4.52 -0.72
C GLU A 228 -8.67 -5.71 -0.65
N CYS A 229 -9.27 -6.11 -1.78
CA CYS A 229 -10.08 -7.32 -1.85
C CYS A 229 -9.25 -8.57 -1.51
N TRP A 230 -8.01 -8.67 -2.01
CA TRP A 230 -7.11 -9.77 -1.66
C TRP A 230 -6.74 -9.77 -0.17
N GLY A 231 -6.51 -8.59 0.42
CA GLY A 231 -6.27 -8.45 1.86
C GLY A 231 -7.40 -9.04 2.71
N LEU A 232 -8.65 -8.80 2.31
CA LEU A 232 -9.82 -9.40 2.95
C LEU A 232 -9.84 -10.93 2.80
N VAL A 233 -9.52 -11.47 1.62
CA VAL A 233 -9.41 -12.92 1.40
C VAL A 233 -8.35 -13.52 2.31
N ASN A 234 -7.15 -12.93 2.36
CA ASN A 234 -6.07 -13.36 3.23
C ASN A 234 -6.47 -13.42 4.70
N MET A 235 -7.29 -12.47 5.15
CA MET A 235 -7.78 -12.43 6.51
C MET A 235 -8.68 -13.64 6.87
N PHE A 236 -9.58 -14.05 5.96
CA PHE A 236 -10.48 -15.18 6.23
C PHE A 236 -9.80 -16.54 6.10
N PHE A 237 -8.78 -16.65 5.23
CA PHE A 237 -8.14 -17.94 4.91
C PHE A 237 -6.73 -18.09 5.50
N GLY A 238 -6.31 -17.19 6.39
CA GLY A 238 -5.06 -17.30 7.14
C GLY A 238 -3.79 -16.89 6.39
N GLY A 239 -3.89 -16.52 5.11
CA GLY A 239 -2.79 -15.92 4.34
C GLY A 239 -1.55 -16.83 4.17
N GLY A 240 -0.44 -16.24 3.73
CA GLY A 240 0.78 -16.91 3.24
C GLY A 240 1.27 -18.21 3.88
N TYR A 241 1.04 -18.44 5.18
CA TYR A 241 1.36 -19.72 5.85
C TYR A 241 0.41 -20.85 5.44
N TYR A 242 -0.89 -20.60 5.34
CA TYR A 242 -1.86 -21.58 4.86
C TYR A 242 -1.77 -21.80 3.35
N TRP A 243 -1.31 -20.78 2.61
CA TRP A 243 -1.13 -20.90 1.17
C TRP A 243 0.04 -21.79 0.76
N SER A 244 1.03 -22.06 1.63
CA SER A 244 2.14 -22.96 1.28
C SER A 244 1.69 -24.40 1.01
N TYR A 245 0.49 -24.79 1.44
CA TYR A 245 -0.13 -26.06 1.05
C TYR A 245 -0.72 -26.04 -0.38
N TYR A 246 -0.92 -24.87 -0.99
CA TYR A 246 -1.55 -24.66 -2.28
C TYR A 246 -0.71 -23.75 -3.17
N ILE A 247 0.18 -24.34 -3.98
CA ILE A 247 1.19 -23.59 -4.75
C ILE A 247 0.63 -22.43 -5.59
N VAL A 248 -0.54 -22.60 -6.19
CA VAL A 248 -1.21 -21.54 -6.98
C VAL A 248 -1.58 -20.35 -6.10
N LEU A 249 -2.16 -20.60 -4.93
CA LEU A 249 -2.58 -19.56 -4.00
C LEU A 249 -1.37 -18.90 -3.33
N TYR A 250 -0.28 -19.65 -3.13
CA TYR A 250 1.00 -19.12 -2.66
C TYR A 250 1.59 -18.11 -3.63
N VAL A 251 1.63 -18.46 -4.92
CA VAL A 251 2.12 -17.57 -5.98
C VAL A 251 1.21 -16.34 -6.12
N LEU A 252 -0.12 -16.52 -6.09
CA LEU A 252 -1.07 -15.41 -6.12
C LEU A 252 -0.88 -14.48 -4.92
N ASP A 253 -0.64 -15.02 -3.72
CA ASP A 253 -0.38 -14.21 -2.53
C ASP A 253 0.85 -13.32 -2.72
N ILE A 254 1.96 -13.87 -3.23
CA ILE A 254 3.18 -13.09 -3.51
C ILE A 254 2.89 -12.00 -4.55
N VAL A 255 2.18 -12.33 -5.64
CA VAL A 255 1.86 -11.35 -6.68
C VAL A 255 1.00 -10.21 -6.13
N LEU A 256 -0.06 -10.53 -5.39
CA LEU A 256 -1.05 -9.56 -4.93
C LEU A 256 -0.59 -8.76 -3.71
N THR A 257 0.28 -9.31 -2.85
CA THR A 257 0.79 -8.61 -1.65
C THR A 257 2.10 -7.88 -1.90
N THR A 258 2.99 -8.41 -2.75
CA THR A 258 4.32 -7.83 -3.00
C THR A 258 4.34 -7.01 -4.29
N TYR A 259 4.02 -7.65 -5.41
CA TYR A 259 4.21 -7.04 -6.74
C TYR A 259 3.13 -6.03 -7.09
N LEU A 260 1.88 -6.26 -6.70
CA LEU A 260 0.79 -5.35 -7.03
C LEU A 260 0.98 -3.96 -6.38
N PRO A 261 1.32 -3.83 -5.07
CA PRO A 261 1.70 -2.54 -4.50
C PRO A 261 2.95 -1.92 -5.14
N LEU A 262 3.94 -2.74 -5.51
CA LEU A 262 5.13 -2.27 -6.23
C LEU A 262 4.74 -1.63 -7.56
N VAL A 263 3.90 -2.29 -8.36
CA VAL A 263 3.41 -1.77 -9.65
C VAL A 263 2.65 -0.46 -9.43
N ILE A 264 1.79 -0.39 -8.43
CA ILE A 264 1.08 0.85 -8.05
C ILE A 264 2.06 1.98 -7.78
N LEU A 265 3.07 1.74 -6.94
CA LEU A 265 4.07 2.75 -6.57
C LEU A 265 4.94 3.16 -7.76
N VAL A 266 5.32 2.23 -8.64
CA VAL A 266 6.05 2.51 -9.89
C VAL A 266 5.21 3.38 -10.84
N LEU A 267 3.91 3.10 -10.97
CA LEU A 267 3.00 3.92 -11.77
C LEU A 267 2.89 5.34 -11.20
N LEU A 268 2.70 5.49 -9.89
CA LEU A 268 2.70 6.80 -9.22
C LEU A 268 4.04 7.55 -9.40
N TYR A 269 5.17 6.85 -9.26
CA TYR A 269 6.49 7.39 -9.55
C TYR A 269 6.62 7.89 -11.00
N SER A 270 6.13 7.12 -11.96
CA SER A 270 6.21 7.49 -13.38
C SER A 270 5.47 8.80 -13.66
N VAL A 271 4.32 9.00 -13.00
CA VAL A 271 3.58 10.26 -13.13
C VAL A 271 4.28 11.41 -12.42
N ALA A 272 4.94 11.15 -11.29
CA ALA A 272 5.63 12.18 -10.52
C ALA A 272 6.90 12.70 -11.21
N THR A 273 7.46 11.91 -12.14
CA THR A 273 8.78 12.16 -12.73
C THR A 273 8.77 12.52 -14.20
N LYS A 274 7.82 12.02 -15.00
CA LYS A 274 7.76 12.33 -16.44
C LYS A 274 7.14 13.72 -16.68
N LYS A 275 7.90 14.59 -17.34
CA LYS A 275 7.49 15.96 -17.71
C LYS A 275 6.26 15.98 -18.64
N SER A 276 6.06 14.93 -19.44
CA SER A 276 4.97 14.85 -20.42
C SER A 276 3.58 14.85 -19.79
N TYR A 277 3.45 14.41 -18.53
CA TYR A 277 2.17 14.27 -17.84
C TYR A 277 1.65 15.56 -17.18
N ALA A 278 2.43 16.65 -17.17
CA ALA A 278 2.04 18.02 -16.78
C ALA A 278 1.12 18.14 -15.54
N MET A 279 1.40 17.37 -14.48
CA MET A 279 0.61 17.32 -13.25
C MET A 279 0.98 18.39 -12.21
N SER A 280 1.66 19.47 -12.63
CA SER A 280 1.95 20.65 -11.81
C SER A 280 1.40 21.89 -12.49
N LYS A 281 0.94 22.87 -11.70
CA LYS A 281 0.36 24.10 -12.25
C LYS A 281 1.34 24.82 -13.17
N MET A 282 2.61 24.91 -12.75
CA MET A 282 3.68 25.52 -13.54
C MET A 282 3.91 24.82 -14.89
N GLN A 283 3.85 23.48 -14.92
CA GLN A 283 4.04 22.73 -16.18
C GLN A 283 2.82 22.81 -17.08
N TYR A 284 1.61 22.84 -16.52
CA TYR A 284 0.37 22.99 -17.28
C TYR A 284 0.29 24.38 -17.93
N GLN A 285 0.61 25.43 -17.17
CA GLN A 285 0.66 26.82 -17.68
C GLN A 285 1.76 27.01 -18.73
N SER A 286 2.97 26.50 -18.51
CA SER A 286 4.06 26.53 -19.51
C SER A 286 3.65 25.89 -20.84
N LYS A 287 3.01 24.72 -20.81
CA LYS A 287 2.53 24.05 -22.02
C LYS A 287 1.41 24.82 -22.72
N ALA A 288 0.48 25.43 -21.97
CA ALA A 288 -0.56 26.25 -22.56
C ALA A 288 0.04 27.46 -23.31
N THR A 289 1.00 28.16 -22.69
CA THR A 289 1.71 29.28 -23.33
C THR A 289 2.58 28.88 -24.52
N ASP A 290 3.20 27.70 -24.52
CA ASP A 290 3.97 27.21 -25.68
C ASP A 290 3.04 26.80 -26.83
N THR A 291 1.79 26.43 -26.54
CA THR A 291 0.78 26.12 -27.57
C THR A 291 0.19 27.40 -28.17
N ASP A 292 0.02 28.47 -27.36
CA ASP A 292 -0.43 29.79 -27.83
C ASP A 292 0.63 30.57 -28.63
N LYS A 293 1.92 30.24 -28.45
CA LYS A 293 3.01 30.83 -29.24
C LYS A 293 3.27 30.10 -30.57
N GLY A 294 2.45 29.12 -30.91
CA GLY A 294 2.46 28.43 -32.20
C GLY A 294 1.59 29.14 -33.24
N VAL A 295 1.95 30.37 -33.60
CA VAL A 295 1.63 31.03 -34.88
C VAL A 295 2.94 31.59 -35.44
#